data_AF-A0A848YBD7-F1
#
_entry.id   AF-A0A848YBD7-F1
#
_cell.length_a   1.000
_cell.length_b   1.000
_cell.length_c   1.000
_cell.angle_alpha   90.00
_cell.angle_beta   90.00
_cell.angle_gamma   90.00
#
_symmetry.space_group_name_H-M   'P 1'
#
loop_
_entity.id
_entity.type
_entity.pdbx_description
1 polymer ?
#
loop_
_entity_poly.entity_id
_entity_poly.type
_entity_poly.pdbx_seq_one_letter_code
_entity_poly.pdbx_strand_id
1 'polypeptide(L)' 'ADLGLDATLSRACQHPGNVWSLHGLHECLAHRGEEIEARQVKLQLDKALARAEVPIKASCYCRQKAAA' A
#
# COMPACT_ATOMS: atom_id res chain seq x y z
N ALA A 1 -8.05 4.26 -8.44
CA ALA A 1 -7.44 4.28 -7.07
C ALA A 1 -6.08 4.97 -7.09
N ASP A 2 -5.55 5.48 -5.97
CA ASP A 2 -4.30 6.30 -5.92
C ASP A 2 -3.09 5.65 -6.61
N LEU A 3 -2.95 4.33 -6.50
CA LEU A 3 -1.88 3.57 -7.15
C LEU A 3 -1.94 3.59 -8.69
N GLY A 4 -3.04 4.05 -9.30
CA GLY A 4 -3.20 4.10 -10.76
C GLY A 4 -3.19 2.73 -11.44
N LEU A 5 -3.56 1.66 -10.72
CA LEU A 5 -3.66 0.29 -11.26
C LEU A 5 -4.82 0.14 -12.25
N ASP A 6 -5.79 1.04 -12.16
CA ASP A 6 -6.89 1.19 -13.08
C ASP A 6 -6.76 2.52 -13.86
N ALA A 7 -7.13 2.52 -15.13
CA ALA A 7 -7.06 3.70 -16.01
C ALA A 7 -8.15 4.76 -15.69
N THR A 8 -8.66 4.77 -14.46
CA THR A 8 -9.77 5.62 -14.01
C THR A 8 -9.31 7.00 -13.56
N LEU A 9 -8.06 7.13 -13.13
CA LEU A 9 -7.48 8.41 -12.70
C LEU A 9 -6.73 9.11 -13.83
N SER A 10 -6.79 10.44 -13.84
CA SER A 10 -5.86 11.27 -14.62
C SER A 10 -4.42 10.93 -14.26
N ARG A 11 -3.51 10.99 -15.24
CA ARG A 11 -2.09 10.64 -15.07
C ARG A 11 -1.44 11.35 -13.88
N ALA A 12 -1.81 12.60 -13.62
CA ALA A 12 -1.24 13.39 -12.52
C ALA A 12 -1.64 12.89 -11.11
N CYS A 13 -2.69 12.08 -11.02
CA CYS A 13 -3.20 11.52 -9.76
C CYS A 13 -2.80 10.05 -9.57
N GLN A 14 -1.96 9.50 -10.45
CA GLN A 14 -1.49 8.12 -10.36
C GLN A 14 -0.15 8.09 -9.64
N HIS A 15 -0.09 7.40 -8.51
CA HIS A 15 1.09 7.27 -7.65
C HIS A 15 1.44 5.78 -7.44
N PRO A 16 2.04 5.10 -8.43
CA PRO A 16 2.25 3.64 -8.41
C PRO A 16 3.11 3.11 -7.24
N GLY A 17 3.89 3.98 -6.60
CA GLY A 17 4.75 3.66 -5.46
C GLY A 17 4.27 4.22 -4.13
N ASN A 18 3.02 4.70 -4.03
CA ASN A 18 2.50 5.25 -2.78
C ASN A 18 2.49 4.18 -1.68
N VAL A 19 3.40 4.32 -0.71
CA VAL A 19 3.64 3.35 0.35
C VAL A 19 2.41 3.13 1.24
N TRP A 20 1.63 4.17 1.52
CA TRP A 20 0.41 4.07 2.34
C TRP A 20 -0.68 3.29 1.61
N SER A 21 -0.88 3.58 0.32
CA SER A 21 -1.85 2.87 -0.51
C SER A 21 -1.44 1.41 -0.76
N LEU A 22 -0.15 1.12 -0.97
CA LEU A 22 0.37 -0.25 -1.05
C LEU A 22 0.12 -1.04 0.24
N HIS A 23 0.35 -0.40 1.40
CA HIS A 23 0.10 -1.04 2.70
C HIS A 23 -1.38 -1.42 2.87
N GLY A 24 -2.29 -0.50 2.53
CA GLY A 24 -3.73 -0.74 2.63
C GLY A 24 -4.21 -1.82 1.66
N LEU A 25 -3.71 -1.80 0.43
CA LEU A 25 -4.05 -2.82 -0.57
C LEU A 25 -3.57 -4.21 -0.16
N HIS A 26 -2.32 -4.33 0.32
CA HIS A 26 -1.78 -5.60 0.80
C HIS A 26 -2.62 -6.16 1.96
N GLU A 27 -2.98 -5.33 2.95
CA GLU A 27 -3.87 -5.74 4.04
C GLU A 27 -5.21 -6.28 3.52
N CYS A 28 -5.86 -5.56 2.60
CA CYS A 28 -7.12 -5.98 2.00
C CYS A 28 -7.02 -7.31 1.26
N LEU A 29 -5.95 -7.50 0.46
CA LEU A 29 -5.73 -8.75 -0.29
C LEU A 29 -5.47 -9.93 0.65
N ALA A 30 -4.62 -9.72 1.67
CA ALA A 30 -4.34 -10.72 2.69
C ALA A 30 -5.61 -11.11 3.47
N HIS A 31 -6.44 -10.13 3.85
CA HIS A 31 -7.71 -10.39 4.54
C HIS A 31 -8.73 -11.16 3.69
N ARG A 32 -8.68 -11.00 2.35
CA ARG A 32 -9.55 -11.72 1.41
C ARG A 32 -9.01 -13.10 1.03
N GLY A 33 -7.75 -13.42 1.35
CA GLY A 33 -7.08 -14.65 0.93
C GLY A 33 -6.58 -14.64 -0.51
N GLU A 34 -6.44 -13.47 -1.12
CA GLU A 34 -5.95 -13.32 -2.50
C GLU A 34 -4.42 -13.40 -2.58
N GLU A 35 -3.89 -14.61 -2.36
CA GLU A 35 -2.46 -14.88 -2.15
C GLU A 35 -1.54 -14.46 -3.31
N ILE A 36 -2.01 -14.61 -4.55
CA ILE A 36 -1.17 -14.34 -5.74
C ILE A 36 -0.90 -12.84 -5.85
N GLU A 37 -1.95 -12.03 -5.81
CA GLU A 37 -1.85 -10.57 -5.88
C GLU A 37 -1.18 -10.01 -4.62
N ALA A 38 -1.52 -10.55 -3.45
CA ALA A 38 -0.92 -10.12 -2.18
C ALA A 38 0.61 -10.23 -2.22
N ARG A 39 1.17 -11.31 -2.78
CA ARG A 39 2.64 -11.46 -2.92
C ARG A 39 3.25 -10.41 -3.84
N GLN A 40 2.60 -10.08 -4.95
CA GLN A 40 3.09 -9.07 -5.89
C GLN A 40 3.06 -7.68 -5.26
N VAL A 41 1.95 -7.33 -4.61
CA VAL A 41 1.81 -6.05 -3.90
C VAL A 41 2.77 -5.98 -2.72
N LYS A 42 2.98 -7.08 -1.99
CA LYS A 42 3.96 -7.15 -0.90
C LYS A 42 5.38 -6.83 -1.38
N LEU A 43 5.80 -7.37 -2.53
CA LEU A 43 7.12 -7.05 -3.07
C LEU A 43 7.27 -5.56 -3.40
N GLN A 44 6.22 -4.93 -3.92
CA GLN A 44 6.22 -3.48 -4.18
C GLN A 44 6.24 -2.68 -2.87
N LEU A 45 5.45 -3.10 -1.88
CA LEU A 45 5.42 -2.50 -0.54
C LEU A 45 6.78 -2.59 0.14
N ASP A 46 7.44 -3.73 0.12
CA ASP A 46 8.76 -3.93 0.74
C ASP A 46 9.82 -3.02 0.11
N LYS A 47 9.77 -2.81 -1.22
CA LYS A 47 10.63 -1.85 -1.92
C LYS A 47 10.35 -0.40 -1.52
N ALA A 48 9.09 -0.03 -1.33
CA ALA A 48 8.69 1.31 -0.91
C ALA A 48 9.06 1.57 0.56
N LEU A 49 8.86 0.58 1.43
CA LEU A 49 9.25 0.61 2.84
C LEU A 49 10.76 0.74 3.02
N ALA A 50 11.56 0.03 2.20
CA ALA A 50 13.02 0.14 2.25
C ALA A 50 13.54 1.55 1.93
N ARG A 51 12.75 2.38 1.25
CA ARG A 51 13.06 3.78 0.94
C ARG A 51 12.47 4.77 1.96
N ALA A 52 11.58 4.31 2.83
CA ALA A 52 10.93 5.17 3.80
C ALA A 52 11.90 5.46 4.96
N GLU A 53 12.05 6.75 5.29
CA GLU A 53 12.87 7.18 6.43
C GLU A 53 12.20 6.86 7.77
N VAL A 54 10.87 6.81 7.79
CA VAL A 54 10.07 6.52 8.98
C VAL A 54 9.43 5.15 8.88
N PRO A 55 9.33 4.39 9.99
CA PRO A 55 8.60 3.12 10.00
C PRO A 55 7.11 3.33 9.71
N ILE A 56 6.63 2.78 8.61
CA ILE A 56 5.21 2.80 8.24
C ILE A 56 4.59 1.46 8.61
N LYS A 57 3.72 1.47 9.63
CA LYS A 57 3.07 0.27 10.18
C LYS A 57 1.61 0.09 9.76
N ALA A 58 1.03 1.10 9.11
CA ALA A 58 -0.37 1.12 8.69
C ALA A 58 -0.54 2.10 7.52
N SER A 59 -1.58 1.87 6.71
CA SER A 59 -1.97 2.79 5.64
C SER A 59 -2.52 4.11 6.17
N CYS A 60 -3.31 4.07 7.24
CA CYS A 60 -3.97 5.22 7.81
C CYS A 60 -3.23 5.74 9.05
N TYR A 61 -2.91 7.04 9.06
CA TYR A 61 -2.32 7.72 10.22
C TYR A 61 -3.16 7.55 11.50
N CYS A 62 -4.50 7.50 11.37
CA CYS A 62 -5.40 7.33 12.51
C CYS A 62 -5.18 6.03 13.30
N ARG A 63 -4.55 4.99 12.70
CA ARG A 63 -4.27 3.71 13.38
C ARG A 63 -3.08 3.79 14.34
N GLN A 64 -2.35 4.90 14.43
CA GLN A 64 -1.20 5.06 15.34
C GLN A 64 -1.54 4.80 16.82
N LYS A 65 -2.78 5.05 17.25
CA LYS A 65 -3.20 4.79 18.65
C LYS A 65 -3.33 3.31 19.01
N ALA A 66 -3.37 2.40 18.04
CA ALA A 66 -3.46 0.95 18.30
C ALA A 66 -2.08 0.27 18.45
N ALA A 67 -0.99 1.02 18.29
CA ALA A 67 0.39 0.52 18.32
C ALA A 67 1.17 0.93 19.59
N ALA A 68 0.46 1.30 20.67
CA ALA A 68 1.02 1.55 22.00
C ALA A 68 0.70 0.37 22.93
#